data_AF-A0A0Q4BY25-F1
#
_entry.id   AF-A0A0Q4BY25-F1
#
_cell.length_a   1.000
_cell.length_b   1.000
_cell.length_c   1.000
_cell.angle_alpha   90.00
_cell.angle_beta   90.00
_cell.angle_gamma   90.00
#
_symmetry.space_group_name_H-M   'P 1'
#
loop_
_entity.id
_entity.type
_entity.pdbx_description
1 polymer ?
#
loop_
_entity_poly.entity_id
_entity_poly.type
_entity_poly.pdbx_seq_one_letter_code
_entity_poly.pdbx_strand_id
1 'polypeptide(L)'
;MIAIDNGFEEIVGIVADCEVSASRVCAATGYQRRHSGPVAAGALALLGLGGDRSGRDILLAHPDAGRGAIRLVTLDGPAASPMRDGAQAWDAGGIFDINIRALRDIDSLHGAFRDAGFVSPAPIIDWDFGPLAVREVVEKDADGLCIALMERVHPPLAGYETISGPASWVFNSTQVVADFDAARAFFLDGLGWQPVQETSSPAGRADGGNCMGLPVGLASGIDMRIGIYHPHGRMEGSVEIIAFGCAGHDFSHAAPPGRGWASLRLPVTNLDEKAQALAAAGAKVSPVVVFEWAPYGQVRGLCATTAWGARFEMLELQGR
;
A
#
# COMPACT_ATOMS: atom_id res chain seq x y z
N MET A 1 16.22 5.75 -11.47
CA MET A 1 15.71 7.13 -11.63
C MET A 1 14.28 7.09 -11.15
N ILE A 2 13.87 8.02 -10.28
CA ILE A 2 12.48 8.06 -9.77
C ILE A 2 11.53 8.44 -10.91
N ALA A 3 10.42 7.72 -11.04
CA ALA A 3 9.35 8.07 -11.96
C ALA A 3 8.47 9.19 -11.36
N ILE A 4 8.32 10.29 -12.09
CA ILE A 4 7.55 11.47 -11.66
C ILE A 4 6.17 11.43 -12.32
N ASP A 5 5.12 11.79 -11.58
CA ASP A 5 3.71 11.77 -12.00
C ASP A 5 3.20 10.38 -12.44
N ASN A 6 3.85 9.29 -12.00
CA ASN A 6 3.59 7.91 -12.43
C ASN A 6 3.17 6.98 -11.27
N GLY A 7 2.20 7.46 -10.47
CA GLY A 7 1.71 6.73 -9.30
C GLY A 7 2.65 6.81 -8.10
N PHE A 8 2.49 5.90 -7.15
CA PHE A 8 3.38 5.86 -5.99
C PHE A 8 4.71 5.16 -6.28
N GLU A 9 5.76 5.65 -5.62
CA GLU A 9 7.13 5.17 -5.70
C GLU A 9 7.55 4.41 -4.43
N GLU A 10 7.02 4.84 -3.29
CA GLU A 10 7.37 4.32 -1.97
C GLU A 10 6.11 4.22 -1.08
N ILE A 11 6.00 3.15 -0.30
CA ILE A 11 5.01 3.01 0.79
C ILE A 11 5.72 3.22 2.12
N VAL A 12 5.09 3.94 3.04
CA VAL A 12 5.59 4.14 4.41
C VAL A 12 4.75 3.30 5.38
N GLY A 13 5.41 2.47 6.19
CA GLY A 13 4.81 1.75 7.30
C GLY A 13 5.44 2.17 8.63
N ILE A 14 4.62 2.34 9.67
CA ILE A 14 5.10 2.55 11.04
C ILE A 14 5.10 1.20 11.75
N VAL A 15 6.22 0.82 12.34
CA VAL A 15 6.44 -0.49 12.96
C VAL A 15 7.07 -0.36 14.33
N ALA A 16 6.90 -1.37 15.18
CA ALA A 16 7.46 -1.36 16.52
C ALA A 16 8.99 -1.35 16.48
N ASP A 17 9.57 -2.06 15.51
CA ASP A 17 11.01 -2.11 15.24
C ASP A 17 11.26 -2.31 13.74
N CYS A 18 11.84 -1.30 13.08
CA CYS A 18 12.11 -1.29 11.66
C CYS A 18 13.24 -2.24 11.28
N GLU A 19 14.21 -2.52 12.16
CA GLU A 19 15.28 -3.49 11.91
C GLU A 19 14.74 -4.92 11.88
N VAL A 20 13.87 -5.26 12.84
CA VAL A 20 13.22 -6.58 12.90
C VAL A 20 12.29 -6.77 11.70
N SER A 21 11.43 -5.79 11.44
CA SER A 21 10.46 -5.85 10.34
C SER A 21 11.17 -5.89 8.98
N ALA A 22 12.23 -5.09 8.79
CA ALA A 22 13.06 -5.14 7.60
C ALA A 22 13.69 -6.52 7.38
N SER A 23 14.21 -7.13 8.44
CA SER A 23 14.85 -8.45 8.34
C SER A 23 13.86 -9.52 7.89
N ARG A 24 12.63 -9.50 8.44
CA ARG A 24 11.55 -10.42 8.06
C ARG A 24 11.12 -10.25 6.61
N VAL A 25 10.84 -9.01 6.20
CA VAL A 25 10.43 -8.71 4.82
C VAL A 25 11.55 -9.06 3.84
N CYS A 26 12.81 -8.69 4.12
CA CYS A 26 13.96 -9.06 3.28
C CYS A 26 14.15 -10.57 3.17
N ALA A 27 14.00 -11.32 4.27
CA ALA A 27 14.14 -12.77 4.26
C ALA A 27 13.11 -13.46 3.36
N ALA A 28 11.86 -12.98 3.36
CA ALA A 28 10.80 -13.53 2.53
C ALA A 28 10.91 -13.11 1.05
N THR A 29 11.24 -11.83 0.79
CA THR A 29 11.13 -11.22 -0.55
C THR A 29 12.44 -11.15 -1.32
N GLY A 30 13.59 -11.32 -0.66
CA GLY A 30 14.90 -11.04 -1.26
C GLY A 30 15.21 -9.55 -1.47
N TYR A 31 14.38 -8.64 -0.94
CA TYR A 31 14.63 -7.21 -1.02
C TYR A 31 15.94 -6.81 -0.32
N GLN A 32 16.50 -5.69 -0.76
CA GLN A 32 17.72 -5.11 -0.20
C GLN A 32 17.43 -3.84 0.57
N ARG A 33 18.19 -3.64 1.65
CA ARG A 33 18.22 -2.38 2.39
C ARG A 33 18.97 -1.34 1.57
N ARG A 34 18.27 -0.31 1.09
CA ARG A 34 18.84 0.80 0.31
C ARG A 34 19.22 2.00 1.17
N HIS A 35 18.60 2.14 2.34
CA HIS A 35 18.87 3.18 3.31
C HIS A 35 18.58 2.67 4.73
N SER A 36 19.32 3.21 5.72
CA SER A 36 19.02 3.09 7.15
C SER A 36 19.53 4.35 7.82
N GLY A 37 18.68 5.04 8.58
CA GLY A 37 19.05 6.33 9.14
C GLY A 37 17.98 6.94 10.04
N PRO A 38 18.26 8.12 10.62
CA PRO A 38 17.25 8.88 11.34
C PRO A 38 16.16 9.37 10.39
N VAL A 39 14.90 9.39 10.85
CA VAL A 39 13.80 9.98 10.08
C VAL A 39 13.97 11.50 10.04
N ALA A 40 13.94 12.07 8.84
CA ALA A 40 14.00 13.52 8.69
C ALA A 40 12.80 14.20 9.37
N ALA A 41 13.01 15.34 10.03
CA ALA A 41 11.95 16.06 10.74
C ALA A 41 10.77 16.45 9.83
N GLY A 42 11.03 16.82 8.57
CA GLY A 42 9.95 17.08 7.61
C GLY A 42 9.17 15.82 7.22
N ALA A 43 9.81 14.65 7.15
CA ALA A 43 9.10 13.38 6.93
C ALA A 43 8.20 13.03 8.14
N LEU A 44 8.64 13.29 9.37
CA LEU A 44 7.78 13.18 10.56
C LEU A 44 6.60 14.15 10.51
N ALA A 45 6.84 15.39 10.06
CA ALA A 45 5.77 16.38 9.90
C ALA A 45 4.73 15.94 8.85
N LEU A 46 5.12 15.26 7.77
CA LEU A 46 4.18 14.66 6.80
C LEU A 46 3.31 13.56 7.41
N LEU A 47 3.83 12.82 8.38
CA LEU A 47 3.06 11.88 9.20
C LEU A 47 2.15 12.60 10.23
N GLY A 48 2.17 13.93 10.30
CA GLY A 48 1.44 14.70 11.31
C GLY A 48 2.12 14.69 12.69
N LEU A 49 3.40 14.32 12.75
CA LEU A 49 4.19 14.26 13.96
C LEU A 49 5.11 15.49 14.03
N GLY A 50 4.92 16.33 15.05
CA GLY A 50 5.73 17.52 15.30
C GLY A 50 6.44 17.50 16.65
N GLY A 51 7.19 18.57 16.94
CA GLY A 51 7.93 18.75 18.19
C GLY A 51 9.23 17.93 18.24
N ASP A 52 9.61 17.47 19.43
CA ASP A 52 10.86 16.74 19.69
C ASP A 52 10.77 15.23 19.34
N ARG A 53 9.84 14.86 18.45
CA ARG A 53 9.70 13.46 18.00
C ARG A 53 10.86 13.12 17.08
N SER A 54 11.41 11.94 17.29
CA SER A 54 12.48 11.36 16.50
C SER A 54 12.20 9.89 16.22
N GLY A 55 12.99 9.29 15.36
CA GLY A 55 12.89 7.88 15.03
C GLY A 55 13.93 7.47 14.01
N ARG A 56 13.85 6.20 13.61
CA ARG A 56 14.69 5.59 12.59
C ARG A 56 13.84 5.07 11.45
N ASP A 57 14.37 5.11 10.23
CA ASP A 57 13.78 4.38 9.12
C ASP A 57 14.78 3.45 8.42
N ILE A 58 14.21 2.50 7.69
CA ILE A 58 14.91 1.62 6.75
C ILE A 58 14.11 1.59 5.45
N LEU A 59 14.79 1.80 4.33
CA LEU A 59 14.23 1.66 2.99
C LEU A 59 14.59 0.30 2.42
N LEU A 60 13.58 -0.49 2.06
CA LEU A 60 13.70 -1.78 1.39
C LEU A 60 13.28 -1.60 -0.06
N ALA A 61 14.04 -2.16 -0.99
CA ALA A 61 13.66 -2.17 -2.39
C ALA A 61 14.10 -3.46 -3.07
N HIS A 62 13.41 -3.80 -4.14
CA HIS A 62 13.85 -4.85 -5.04
C HIS A 62 15.27 -4.54 -5.59
N PRO A 63 16.17 -5.53 -5.74
CA PRO A 63 17.52 -5.31 -6.28
C PRO A 63 17.51 -4.71 -7.69
N ASP A 64 16.57 -5.15 -8.52
CA ASP A 64 16.52 -4.84 -9.95
C ASP A 64 15.47 -3.77 -10.33
N ALA A 65 14.78 -3.16 -9.36
CA ALA A 65 13.74 -2.16 -9.63
C ALA A 65 14.03 -0.82 -8.96
N GLY A 66 13.75 0.27 -9.67
CA GLY A 66 13.91 1.63 -9.17
C GLY A 66 12.72 2.16 -8.36
N ARG A 67 11.61 1.40 -8.31
CA ARG A 67 10.31 1.81 -7.78
C ARG A 67 9.71 0.78 -6.82
N GLY A 68 8.62 1.14 -6.15
CA GLY A 68 7.84 0.23 -5.31
C GLY A 68 8.59 -0.16 -4.04
N ALA A 69 9.27 0.81 -3.42
CA ALA A 69 10.06 0.59 -2.22
C ALA A 69 9.19 0.64 -0.95
N ILE A 70 9.63 -0.04 0.11
CA ILE A 70 8.97 -0.05 1.42
C ILE A 70 9.86 0.69 2.41
N ARG A 71 9.37 1.79 2.98
CA ARG A 71 10.02 2.48 4.10
C ARG A 71 9.36 2.11 5.40
N LEU A 72 10.13 1.50 6.30
CA LEU A 72 9.69 1.13 7.63
C LEU A 72 10.22 2.14 8.63
N VAL A 73 9.34 2.72 9.44
CA VAL A 73 9.64 3.76 10.42
C VAL A 73 9.39 3.24 11.83
N THR A 74 10.37 3.38 12.71
CA THR A 74 10.20 3.23 14.16
C THR A 74 10.36 4.58 14.82
N LEU A 75 9.37 4.96 15.63
CA LEU A 75 9.40 6.19 16.40
C LEU A 75 10.03 5.94 17.77
N ASP A 76 10.78 6.91 18.28
CA ASP A 76 11.36 6.82 19.61
C ASP A 76 10.27 6.88 20.70
N GLY A 77 10.48 6.11 21.77
CA GLY A 77 9.55 5.94 22.87
C GLY A 77 8.72 4.64 22.76
N PRO A 78 7.68 4.48 23.59
CA PRO A 78 6.84 3.29 23.56
C PRO A 78 6.13 3.15 22.21
N ALA A 79 6.17 1.94 21.64
CA ALA A 79 5.47 1.61 20.41
C ALA A 79 3.95 1.82 20.58
N ALA A 80 3.35 2.62 19.71
CA ALA A 80 1.91 2.83 19.69
C ALA A 80 1.16 1.56 19.28
N SER A 81 -0.13 1.47 19.57
CA SER A 81 -1.00 0.41 19.04
C SER A 81 -1.12 0.49 17.51
N PRO A 82 -1.49 -0.60 16.82
CA PRO A 82 -1.83 -0.56 15.41
C PRO A 82 -2.96 0.46 15.11
N MET A 83 -2.88 1.15 13.97
CA MET A 83 -3.93 2.05 13.47
C MET A 83 -5.23 1.31 13.21
N ARG A 84 -5.11 0.10 12.68
CA ARG A 84 -6.21 -0.80 12.33
C ARG A 84 -6.26 -1.99 13.31
N ASP A 85 -6.22 -1.68 14.61
CA ASP A 85 -6.25 -2.71 15.66
C ASP A 85 -7.57 -3.50 15.63
N GLY A 86 -7.47 -4.83 15.69
CA GLY A 86 -8.62 -5.74 15.52
C GLY A 86 -9.20 -5.83 14.10
N ALA A 87 -8.69 -5.06 13.13
CA ALA A 87 -9.29 -4.97 11.80
C ALA A 87 -9.22 -6.28 11.00
N GLN A 88 -10.32 -6.54 10.30
CA GLN A 88 -10.49 -7.54 9.25
C GLN A 88 -10.24 -6.91 7.86
N ALA A 89 -10.13 -7.75 6.83
CA ALA A 89 -9.84 -7.29 5.47
C ALA A 89 -10.98 -6.51 4.81
N TRP A 90 -12.20 -6.57 5.35
CA TRP A 90 -13.36 -5.83 4.85
C TRP A 90 -13.70 -4.57 5.66
N ASP A 91 -12.92 -4.26 6.71
CA ASP A 91 -13.13 -3.06 7.51
C ASP A 91 -12.61 -1.82 6.78
N ALA A 92 -13.41 -0.76 6.69
CA ALA A 92 -13.07 0.44 5.93
C ALA A 92 -12.02 1.31 6.64
N GLY A 93 -11.29 2.11 5.86
CA GLY A 93 -10.47 3.23 6.35
C GLY A 93 -8.96 3.03 6.30
N GLY A 94 -8.21 4.07 5.95
CA GLY A 94 -6.76 4.02 5.81
C GLY A 94 -6.28 3.12 4.65
N ILE A 95 -5.00 2.77 4.69
CA ILE A 95 -4.39 1.81 3.75
C ILE A 95 -4.52 0.41 4.38
N PHE A 96 -5.09 -0.53 3.62
CA PHE A 96 -5.23 -1.91 4.06
C PHE A 96 -3.94 -2.68 3.81
N ASP A 97 -3.49 -2.76 2.56
CA ASP A 97 -2.35 -3.57 2.17
C ASP A 97 -1.48 -2.95 1.06
N ILE A 98 -0.44 -3.71 0.71
CA ILE A 98 0.35 -3.53 -0.51
C ILE A 98 0.40 -4.85 -1.27
N ASN A 99 0.52 -4.76 -2.60
CA ASN A 99 0.49 -5.95 -3.45
C ASN A 99 1.85 -6.16 -4.11
N ILE A 100 2.35 -7.39 -4.01
CA ILE A 100 3.58 -7.86 -4.67
C ILE A 100 3.28 -9.11 -5.49
N ARG A 101 4.02 -9.30 -6.59
CA ARG A 101 3.91 -10.50 -7.41
C ARG A 101 4.82 -11.58 -6.86
N ALA A 102 4.32 -12.80 -6.74
CA ALA A 102 5.17 -13.98 -6.67
C ALA A 102 5.76 -14.23 -8.06
N LEU A 103 7.09 -14.16 -8.19
CA LEU A 103 7.77 -14.25 -9.50
C LEU A 103 8.04 -15.69 -9.94
N ARG A 104 8.03 -16.64 -9.01
CA ARG A 104 8.31 -18.05 -9.26
C ARG A 104 7.14 -18.95 -8.89
N ASP A 105 6.73 -18.85 -7.64
CA ASP A 105 5.75 -19.74 -7.03
C ASP A 105 5.19 -19.06 -5.78
N ILE A 106 3.86 -18.91 -5.70
CA ILE A 106 3.21 -18.29 -4.53
C ILE A 106 3.33 -19.16 -3.28
N ASP A 107 3.35 -20.49 -3.40
CA ASP A 107 3.40 -21.39 -2.24
C ASP A 107 4.72 -21.23 -1.48
N SER A 108 5.83 -21.11 -2.21
CA SER A 108 7.16 -20.85 -1.65
C SER A 108 7.25 -19.47 -0.99
N LEU A 109 6.69 -18.42 -1.63
CA LEU A 109 6.71 -17.07 -1.07
C LEU A 109 5.82 -16.96 0.18
N HIS A 110 4.61 -17.52 0.14
CA HIS A 110 3.71 -17.67 1.29
C HIS A 110 4.40 -18.42 2.44
N GLY A 111 5.11 -19.51 2.13
CA GLY A 111 5.91 -20.24 3.11
C GLY A 111 7.00 -19.40 3.76
N ALA A 112 7.71 -18.59 2.97
CA ALA A 112 8.75 -17.71 3.48
C ALA A 112 8.20 -16.58 4.36
N PHE A 113 7.02 -16.03 4.04
CA PHE A 113 6.32 -15.06 4.90
C PHE A 113 5.87 -15.69 6.21
N ARG A 114 5.32 -16.91 6.17
CA ARG A 114 4.97 -17.67 7.38
C ARG A 114 6.19 -17.91 8.27
N ASP A 115 7.31 -18.36 7.69
CA ASP A 115 8.56 -18.57 8.44
C ASP A 115 9.13 -17.27 9.02
N ALA A 116 8.84 -16.13 8.38
CA ALA A 116 9.16 -14.79 8.87
C ALA A 116 8.17 -14.28 9.94
N GLY A 117 7.15 -15.04 10.30
CA GLY A 117 6.19 -14.74 11.37
C GLY A 117 4.93 -13.99 10.92
N PHE A 118 4.65 -13.95 9.62
CA PHE A 118 3.36 -13.47 9.10
C PHE A 118 2.31 -14.58 9.21
N VAL A 119 1.05 -14.16 9.28
CA VAL A 119 -0.12 -15.04 9.35
C VAL A 119 -1.12 -14.58 8.31
N SER A 120 -1.71 -15.54 7.59
CA SER A 120 -2.75 -15.27 6.60
C SER A 120 -4.14 -15.54 7.20
N PRO A 121 -5.14 -14.66 6.99
CA PRO A 121 -6.50 -14.86 7.49
C PRO A 121 -7.28 -15.91 6.68
N ALA A 122 -6.77 -16.26 5.49
CA ALA A 122 -7.33 -17.25 4.57
C ALA A 122 -6.20 -18.00 3.85
N PRO A 123 -6.46 -19.21 3.32
CA PRO A 123 -5.49 -19.91 2.47
C PRO A 123 -5.29 -19.21 1.12
N ILE A 124 -4.32 -19.68 0.35
CA ILE A 124 -4.17 -19.30 -1.07
C ILE A 124 -5.46 -19.68 -1.82
N ILE A 125 -5.97 -18.74 -2.61
CA ILE A 125 -7.16 -18.93 -3.44
C ILE A 125 -6.79 -18.74 -4.91
N ASP A 126 -7.30 -19.63 -5.74
CA ASP A 126 -7.24 -19.51 -7.19
C ASP A 126 -8.47 -18.75 -7.69
N TRP A 127 -8.26 -17.66 -8.41
CA TRP A 127 -9.30 -16.91 -9.10
C TRP A 127 -9.21 -17.18 -10.60
N ASP A 128 -10.34 -17.52 -11.21
CA ASP A 128 -10.49 -17.62 -12.65
C ASP A 128 -11.53 -16.59 -13.11
N PHE A 129 -11.03 -15.55 -13.77
CA PHE A 129 -11.81 -14.49 -14.37
C PHE A 129 -11.97 -14.69 -15.88
N GLY A 130 -11.73 -15.89 -16.43
CA GLY A 130 -11.81 -16.23 -17.84
C GLY A 130 -10.49 -15.95 -18.57
N PRO A 131 -10.33 -14.79 -19.25
CA PRO A 131 -9.04 -14.41 -19.84
C PRO A 131 -7.88 -14.32 -18.83
N LEU A 132 -8.19 -14.18 -17.54
CA LEU A 132 -7.23 -13.95 -16.47
C LEU A 132 -7.42 -14.97 -15.35
N ALA A 133 -6.36 -15.71 -15.02
CA ALA A 133 -6.31 -16.52 -13.80
C ALA A 133 -5.18 -16.05 -12.89
N VAL A 134 -5.46 -15.91 -11.60
CA VAL A 134 -4.50 -15.49 -10.57
C VAL A 134 -4.62 -16.36 -9.32
N ARG A 135 -3.53 -16.54 -8.59
CA ARG A 135 -3.56 -17.08 -7.22
C ARG A 135 -3.23 -15.97 -6.25
N GLU A 136 -3.88 -15.95 -5.10
CA GLU A 136 -3.75 -14.85 -4.15
C GLU A 136 -3.87 -15.29 -2.70
N VAL A 137 -3.08 -14.64 -1.83
CA VAL A 137 -3.18 -14.72 -0.37
C VAL A 137 -2.76 -13.40 0.25
N VAL A 138 -3.34 -13.02 1.38
CA VAL A 138 -2.95 -11.83 2.15
C VAL A 138 -2.17 -12.24 3.39
N GLU A 139 -0.96 -11.72 3.54
CA GLU A 139 -0.12 -11.92 4.72
C GLU A 139 -0.26 -10.76 5.69
N LYS A 140 -0.35 -11.02 7.00
CA LYS A 140 -0.44 -9.99 8.04
C LYS A 140 0.58 -10.22 9.16
N ASP A 141 1.17 -9.16 9.69
CA ASP A 141 2.04 -9.23 10.86
C ASP A 141 1.47 -8.55 12.12
N ALA A 142 2.27 -8.55 13.20
CA ALA A 142 1.90 -7.98 14.50
C ALA A 142 1.91 -6.44 14.55
N ASP A 143 2.46 -5.77 13.53
CA ASP A 143 2.38 -4.32 13.38
C ASP A 143 1.16 -3.90 12.55
N GLY A 144 0.42 -4.87 12.00
CA GLY A 144 -0.74 -4.64 11.15
C GLY A 144 -0.36 -4.36 9.70
N LEU A 145 0.87 -4.71 9.29
CA LEU A 145 1.25 -4.67 7.88
C LEU A 145 0.57 -5.83 7.15
N CYS A 146 -0.31 -5.52 6.21
CA CYS A 146 -0.87 -6.50 5.27
C CYS A 146 -0.13 -6.45 3.93
N ILE A 147 0.22 -7.61 3.37
CA ILE A 147 0.89 -7.74 2.07
C ILE A 147 0.15 -8.81 1.26
N ALA A 148 -0.51 -8.42 0.17
CA ALA A 148 -1.11 -9.38 -0.74
C ALA A 148 -0.05 -9.94 -1.70
N LEU A 149 0.04 -11.26 -1.75
CA LEU A 149 0.87 -12.00 -2.67
C LEU A 149 0.01 -12.41 -3.86
N MET A 150 0.42 -12.07 -5.07
CA MET A 150 -0.31 -12.45 -6.28
C MET A 150 0.58 -13.21 -7.26
N GLU A 151 0.14 -14.39 -7.68
CA GLU A 151 0.73 -15.11 -8.81
C GLU A 151 -0.17 -15.00 -10.03
N ARG A 152 0.40 -14.63 -11.16
CA ARG A 152 -0.32 -14.62 -12.44
C ARG A 152 -0.20 -16.00 -13.07
N VAL A 153 -1.31 -16.74 -13.11
CA VAL A 153 -1.38 -18.07 -13.75
C VAL A 153 -1.55 -17.94 -15.26
N HIS A 154 -2.47 -17.07 -15.70
CA HIS A 154 -2.74 -16.85 -17.12
C HIS A 154 -3.29 -15.44 -17.40
N PRO A 155 -2.90 -14.79 -18.53
CA PRO A 155 -1.72 -15.11 -19.33
C PRO A 155 -0.45 -14.86 -18.51
N PRO A 156 0.70 -15.46 -18.87
CA PRO A 156 1.97 -15.22 -18.17
C PRO A 156 2.27 -13.74 -17.98
N LEU A 157 2.87 -13.41 -16.83
CA LEU A 157 3.23 -12.04 -16.49
C LEU A 157 4.33 -11.53 -17.45
N ALA A 158 3.98 -10.59 -18.33
CA ALA A 158 4.93 -9.99 -19.26
C ALA A 158 5.77 -8.89 -18.58
N GLY A 159 7.05 -8.79 -18.92
CA GLY A 159 7.96 -7.75 -18.42
C GLY A 159 8.66 -8.09 -17.10
N TYR A 160 8.51 -9.32 -16.61
CA TYR A 160 9.14 -9.83 -15.39
C TYR A 160 10.14 -10.97 -15.64
N GLU A 161 10.38 -11.32 -16.90
CA GLU A 161 11.14 -12.50 -17.33
C GLU A 161 12.61 -12.45 -16.89
N THR A 162 13.16 -11.24 -16.70
CA THR A 162 14.55 -11.00 -16.32
C THR A 162 14.71 -10.62 -14.85
N ILE A 163 13.61 -10.53 -14.10
CA ILE A 163 13.62 -10.07 -12.71
C ILE A 163 14.02 -11.23 -11.81
N SER A 164 15.05 -11.02 -10.99
CA SER A 164 15.57 -12.04 -10.08
C SER A 164 14.80 -12.06 -8.75
N GLY A 165 15.02 -13.11 -7.94
CA GLY A 165 14.40 -13.22 -6.61
C GLY A 165 13.00 -13.88 -6.59
N PRO A 166 12.39 -13.98 -5.40
CA PRO A 166 11.10 -14.64 -5.21
C PRO A 166 9.89 -13.71 -5.44
N ALA A 167 10.05 -12.40 -5.27
CA ALA A 167 8.94 -11.43 -5.31
C ALA A 167 9.29 -10.18 -6.14
N SER A 168 8.29 -9.58 -6.80
CA SER A 168 8.45 -8.27 -7.46
C SER A 168 8.59 -7.14 -6.45
N TRP A 169 8.85 -5.91 -6.93
CA TRP A 169 8.57 -4.68 -6.18
C TRP A 169 7.07 -4.50 -5.89
N VAL A 170 6.74 -3.57 -5.01
CA VAL A 170 5.35 -3.18 -4.72
C VAL A 170 4.74 -2.47 -5.92
N PHE A 171 3.68 -3.04 -6.49
CA PHE A 171 3.08 -2.51 -7.71
C PHE A 171 1.69 -1.90 -7.51
N ASN A 172 1.01 -2.19 -6.41
CA ASN A 172 -0.32 -1.66 -6.10
C ASN A 172 -0.53 -1.58 -4.57
N SER A 173 -1.49 -0.79 -4.11
CA SER A 173 -1.87 -0.70 -2.70
C SER A 173 -3.37 -0.54 -2.55
N THR A 174 -3.97 -1.31 -1.65
CA THR A 174 -5.42 -1.38 -1.46
C THR A 174 -5.89 -0.53 -0.28
N GLN A 175 -7.04 0.10 -0.47
CA GLN A 175 -7.79 0.81 0.55
C GLN A 175 -9.22 0.26 0.58
N VAL A 176 -9.71 -0.11 1.76
CA VAL A 176 -11.10 -0.51 1.91
C VAL A 176 -11.91 0.74 2.20
N VAL A 177 -12.95 0.98 1.41
CA VAL A 177 -13.76 2.20 1.48
C VAL A 177 -15.21 1.87 1.79
N ALA A 178 -15.85 2.72 2.60
CA ALA A 178 -17.26 2.58 2.91
C ALA A 178 -18.17 3.00 1.74
N ASP A 179 -17.71 3.97 0.94
CA ASP A 179 -18.43 4.48 -0.23
C ASP A 179 -17.52 4.39 -1.46
N PHE A 180 -17.81 3.41 -2.32
CA PHE A 180 -17.05 3.17 -3.54
C PHE A 180 -17.17 4.33 -4.52
N ASP A 181 -18.37 4.91 -4.68
CA ASP A 181 -18.63 5.90 -5.71
C ASP A 181 -17.99 7.24 -5.35
N ALA A 182 -18.01 7.62 -4.07
CA ALA A 182 -17.28 8.78 -3.58
C ALA A 182 -15.76 8.62 -3.74
N ALA A 183 -15.21 7.44 -3.40
CA ALA A 183 -13.79 7.17 -3.55
C ALA A 183 -13.36 7.11 -5.02
N ARG A 184 -14.17 6.50 -5.90
CA ARG A 184 -13.97 6.50 -7.35
C ARG A 184 -13.95 7.91 -7.92
N ALA A 185 -14.92 8.76 -7.56
CA ALA A 185 -15.01 10.14 -8.02
C ALA A 185 -13.78 10.96 -7.58
N PHE A 186 -13.25 10.72 -6.38
CA PHE A 186 -12.00 11.34 -5.93
C PHE A 186 -10.84 11.08 -6.91
N PHE A 187 -10.63 9.82 -7.34
CA PHE A 187 -9.54 9.50 -8.26
C PHE A 187 -9.81 9.96 -9.69
N LEU A 188 -10.99 9.70 -10.23
CA LEU A 188 -11.30 9.99 -11.63
C LEU A 188 -11.57 11.47 -11.87
N ASP A 189 -12.53 12.04 -11.15
CA ASP A 189 -12.99 13.41 -11.37
C ASP A 189 -12.09 14.42 -10.63
N GLY A 190 -11.65 14.07 -9.43
CA GLY A 190 -10.81 14.93 -8.60
C GLY A 190 -9.35 15.00 -9.06
N LEU A 191 -8.73 13.84 -9.31
CA LEU A 191 -7.31 13.76 -9.67
C LEU A 191 -7.06 13.57 -11.17
N GLY A 192 -8.09 13.31 -11.97
CA GLY A 192 -7.95 13.05 -13.40
C GLY A 192 -7.24 11.73 -13.71
N TRP A 193 -7.23 10.79 -12.77
CA TRP A 193 -6.61 9.48 -12.98
C TRP A 193 -7.47 8.62 -13.89
N GLN A 194 -6.87 7.54 -14.39
CA GLN A 194 -7.52 6.60 -15.29
C GLN A 194 -7.79 5.27 -14.58
N PRO A 195 -8.93 4.62 -14.88
CA PRO A 195 -9.15 3.26 -14.42
C PRO A 195 -8.18 2.31 -15.13
N VAL A 196 -7.51 1.48 -14.33
CA VAL A 196 -6.75 0.32 -14.81
C VAL A 196 -7.68 -0.88 -14.91
N GLN A 197 -8.55 -1.04 -13.90
CA GLN A 197 -9.56 -2.09 -13.82
C GLN A 197 -10.71 -1.64 -12.92
N GLU A 198 -11.95 -1.98 -13.28
CA GLU A 198 -13.11 -1.87 -12.39
C GLU A 198 -13.91 -3.18 -12.49
N THR A 199 -14.25 -3.77 -11.35
CA THR A 199 -14.95 -5.05 -11.28
C THR A 199 -16.05 -4.98 -10.22
N SER A 200 -17.16 -5.65 -10.48
CA SER A 200 -18.19 -5.93 -9.48
C SER A 200 -18.51 -7.42 -9.52
N SER A 201 -18.33 -8.09 -8.39
CA SER A 201 -18.49 -9.54 -8.25
C SER A 201 -18.80 -9.89 -6.80
N PRO A 202 -19.24 -11.12 -6.52
CA PRO A 202 -19.19 -11.63 -5.16
C PRO A 202 -17.79 -11.57 -4.54
N ALA A 203 -17.72 -11.40 -3.22
CA ALA A 203 -16.48 -11.34 -2.45
C ALA A 203 -15.79 -12.71 -2.28
N GLY A 204 -16.50 -13.79 -2.59
CA GLY A 204 -15.96 -15.15 -2.64
C GLY A 204 -16.41 -15.89 -3.88
N ARG A 205 -15.65 -16.93 -4.23
CA ARG A 205 -16.01 -17.91 -5.25
C ARG A 205 -17.33 -18.62 -4.93
N ALA A 206 -17.86 -19.37 -5.88
CA ALA A 206 -19.10 -20.15 -5.68
C ALA A 206 -19.02 -21.15 -4.50
N ASP A 207 -17.82 -21.64 -4.19
CA ASP A 207 -17.54 -22.50 -3.02
C ASP A 207 -17.24 -21.73 -1.72
N GLY A 208 -17.33 -20.40 -1.76
CA GLY A 208 -17.07 -19.50 -0.64
C GLY A 208 -15.60 -19.15 -0.41
N GLY A 209 -14.67 -19.74 -1.19
CA GLY A 209 -13.24 -19.44 -1.10
C GLY A 209 -12.95 -17.96 -1.40
N ASN A 210 -12.16 -17.31 -0.55
CA ASN A 210 -11.75 -15.92 -0.68
C ASN A 210 -10.42 -15.68 0.07
N CYS A 211 -9.59 -14.74 -0.41
CA CYS A 211 -8.31 -14.38 0.22
C CYS A 211 -8.46 -13.36 1.38
N MET A 212 -9.66 -12.84 1.59
CA MET A 212 -9.97 -11.77 2.56
C MET A 212 -10.33 -12.32 3.96
N GLY A 213 -10.48 -13.64 4.12
CA GLY A 213 -10.87 -14.26 5.39
C GLY A 213 -12.36 -14.11 5.73
N LEU A 214 -13.21 -13.74 4.76
CA LEU A 214 -14.65 -13.73 4.95
C LEU A 214 -15.17 -15.15 5.21
N PRO A 215 -16.21 -15.33 6.06
CA PRO A 215 -16.77 -16.65 6.32
C PRO A 215 -17.22 -17.34 5.02
N VAL A 216 -16.75 -18.57 4.80
CA VAL A 216 -16.99 -19.35 3.56
C VAL A 216 -18.48 -19.45 3.22
N GLY A 217 -19.35 -19.64 4.21
CA GLY A 217 -20.80 -19.73 4.00
C GLY A 217 -21.50 -18.41 3.64
N LEU A 218 -20.80 -17.28 3.69
CA LEU A 218 -21.35 -15.94 3.43
C LEU A 218 -20.66 -15.23 2.25
N ALA A 219 -19.38 -15.51 2.00
CA ALA A 219 -18.54 -14.73 1.08
C ALA A 219 -19.11 -14.59 -0.34
N SER A 220 -19.71 -15.66 -0.88
CA SER A 220 -20.30 -15.66 -2.23
C SER A 220 -21.62 -14.87 -2.34
N GLY A 221 -22.22 -14.49 -1.21
CA GLY A 221 -23.42 -13.65 -1.14
C GLY A 221 -23.12 -12.18 -0.77
N ILE A 222 -21.86 -11.84 -0.53
CA ILE A 222 -21.45 -10.47 -0.23
C ILE A 222 -20.99 -9.82 -1.53
N ASP A 223 -21.64 -8.72 -1.91
CA ASP A 223 -21.22 -7.94 -3.07
C ASP A 223 -19.86 -7.29 -2.80
N MET A 224 -18.98 -7.29 -3.80
CA MET A 224 -17.68 -6.63 -3.75
C MET A 224 -17.50 -5.78 -5.01
N ARG A 225 -17.05 -4.54 -4.81
CA ARG A 225 -16.68 -3.62 -5.90
C ARG A 225 -15.21 -3.28 -5.76
N ILE A 226 -14.46 -3.46 -6.84
CA ILE A 226 -13.03 -3.17 -6.92
C ILE A 226 -12.80 -2.11 -8.00
N GLY A 227 -11.96 -1.12 -7.70
CA GLY A 227 -11.50 -0.12 -8.65
C GLY A 227 -10.00 0.12 -8.47
N ILE A 228 -9.23 -0.02 -9.54
CA ILE A 228 -7.79 0.24 -9.56
C ILE A 228 -7.53 1.46 -10.44
N TYR A 229 -6.85 2.46 -9.91
CA TYR A 229 -6.62 3.76 -10.54
C TYR A 229 -5.14 4.12 -10.60
N HIS A 230 -4.76 4.80 -11.68
CA HIS A 230 -3.39 5.27 -11.90
C HIS A 230 -3.39 6.52 -12.80
N PRO A 231 -2.46 7.48 -12.65
CA PRO A 231 -2.40 8.68 -13.50
C PRO A 231 -2.40 8.42 -15.01
N HIS A 232 -1.86 7.26 -15.42
CA HIS A 232 -1.72 6.86 -16.81
C HIS A 232 -2.37 5.50 -17.13
N GLY A 233 -3.25 4.99 -16.26
CA GLY A 233 -3.97 3.74 -16.50
C GLY A 233 -3.06 2.50 -16.56
N ARG A 234 -2.07 2.40 -15.67
CA ARG A 234 -1.10 1.29 -15.64
C ARG A 234 -1.12 0.58 -14.28
N MET A 235 -0.79 -0.70 -14.30
CA MET A 235 -0.70 -1.55 -13.09
C MET A 235 0.69 -1.44 -12.44
N GLU A 236 1.10 -0.22 -12.11
CA GLU A 236 2.43 0.05 -11.56
C GLU A 236 2.41 1.29 -10.63
N GLY A 237 2.50 1.08 -9.31
CA GLY A 237 2.26 2.11 -8.30
C GLY A 237 0.81 2.62 -8.32
N SER A 238 -0.12 1.75 -8.70
CA SER A 238 -1.56 2.06 -8.76
C SER A 238 -2.22 2.00 -7.39
N VAL A 239 -3.35 2.67 -7.25
CA VAL A 239 -4.15 2.65 -6.03
C VAL A 239 -5.42 1.85 -6.28
N GLU A 240 -5.70 0.92 -5.39
CA GLU A 240 -6.91 0.11 -5.41
C GLU A 240 -7.86 0.52 -4.29
N ILE A 241 -9.14 0.59 -4.60
CA ILE A 241 -10.22 0.69 -3.62
C ILE A 241 -11.09 -0.55 -3.70
N ILE A 242 -11.53 -1.03 -2.54
CA ILE A 242 -12.50 -2.11 -2.42
C ILE A 242 -13.63 -1.66 -1.51
N ALA A 243 -14.87 -1.90 -1.93
CA ALA A 243 -16.04 -1.78 -1.06
C ALA A 243 -16.75 -3.14 -0.98
N PHE A 244 -17.11 -3.54 0.24
CA PHE A 244 -17.86 -4.76 0.51
C PHE A 244 -19.30 -4.42 0.90
N GLY A 245 -20.26 -5.21 0.44
CA GLY A 245 -21.69 -5.13 0.77
C GLY A 245 -22.02 -5.66 2.16
N CYS A 246 -21.07 -5.63 3.09
CA CYS A 246 -21.24 -6.05 4.47
C CYS A 246 -20.72 -4.99 5.44
N ALA A 247 -21.26 -4.97 6.66
CA ALA A 247 -20.78 -4.08 7.71
C ALA A 247 -19.38 -4.48 8.21
N GLY A 248 -18.60 -3.49 8.59
CA GLY A 248 -17.30 -3.64 9.24
C GLY A 248 -17.03 -2.48 10.20
N HIS A 249 -15.86 -2.49 10.81
CA HIS A 249 -15.35 -1.36 11.59
C HIS A 249 -14.90 -0.23 10.66
N ASP A 250 -14.96 1.00 11.17
CA ASP A 250 -14.50 2.20 10.48
C ASP A 250 -13.19 2.70 11.09
N PHE A 251 -12.13 2.66 10.30
CA PHE A 251 -10.79 3.15 10.64
C PHE A 251 -10.41 4.43 9.87
N SER A 252 -11.38 5.15 9.28
CA SER A 252 -11.13 6.39 8.55
C SER A 252 -10.49 7.51 9.40
N HIS A 253 -10.62 7.41 10.72
CA HIS A 253 -9.99 8.31 11.68
C HIS A 253 -8.62 7.84 12.18
N ALA A 254 -8.19 6.62 11.83
CA ALA A 254 -6.91 6.10 12.25
C ALA A 254 -5.77 6.88 11.59
N ALA A 255 -4.73 7.18 12.36
CA ALA A 255 -3.62 8.01 11.90
C ALA A 255 -2.31 7.68 12.65
N PRO A 256 -1.15 8.07 12.09
CA PRO A 256 0.10 8.11 12.85
C PRO A 256 -0.10 8.86 14.19
N PRO A 257 0.56 8.43 15.28
CA PRO A 257 1.71 7.52 15.32
C PRO A 257 1.36 6.03 15.41
N GLY A 258 0.10 5.62 15.20
CA GLY A 258 -0.26 4.20 15.23
C GLY A 258 0.52 3.37 14.21
N ARG A 259 0.73 2.08 14.49
CA ARG A 259 1.48 1.15 13.62
C ARG A 259 0.64 0.64 12.44
N GLY A 260 1.30 0.23 11.37
CA GLY A 260 0.68 -0.20 10.12
C GLY A 260 1.06 0.69 8.93
N TRP A 261 0.40 0.48 7.78
CA TRP A 261 0.62 1.31 6.58
C TRP A 261 0.14 2.74 6.81
N ALA A 262 1.06 3.68 6.68
CA ALA A 262 0.85 5.08 7.04
C ALA A 262 0.58 5.98 5.83
N SER A 263 1.31 5.81 4.73
CA SER A 263 1.14 6.68 3.56
C SER A 263 1.79 6.14 2.29
N LEU A 264 1.24 6.53 1.14
CA LEU A 264 1.85 6.34 -0.18
C LEU A 264 2.59 7.62 -0.60
N ARG A 265 3.82 7.50 -1.11
CA ARG A 265 4.63 8.62 -1.59
C ARG A 265 4.62 8.70 -3.12
N LEU A 266 4.21 9.86 -3.62
CA LEU A 266 4.01 10.13 -5.03
C LEU A 266 4.92 11.29 -5.45
N PRO A 267 5.97 11.02 -6.23
CA PRO A 267 6.78 12.06 -6.84
C PRO A 267 5.96 12.84 -7.87
N VAL A 268 5.97 14.16 -7.79
CA VAL A 268 5.18 15.06 -8.66
C VAL A 268 6.03 16.18 -9.21
N THR A 269 5.69 16.65 -10.42
CA THR A 269 6.41 17.78 -11.05
C THR A 269 6.05 19.13 -10.45
N ASN A 270 4.81 19.29 -9.97
CA ASN A 270 4.29 20.56 -9.47
C ASN A 270 3.50 20.33 -8.18
N LEU A 271 4.12 20.61 -7.03
CA LEU A 271 3.50 20.37 -5.73
C LEU A 271 2.25 21.22 -5.51
N ASP A 272 2.28 22.48 -5.92
CA ASP A 272 1.23 23.45 -5.62
C ASP A 272 -0.05 23.17 -6.43
N GLU A 273 0.09 22.75 -7.68
CA GLU A 273 -1.04 22.29 -8.51
C GLU A 273 -1.67 21.01 -7.92
N LYS A 274 -0.84 20.05 -7.50
CA LYS A 274 -1.33 18.81 -6.87
C LYS A 274 -2.04 19.10 -5.55
N ALA A 275 -1.54 20.04 -4.75
CA ALA A 275 -2.18 20.49 -3.52
C ALA A 275 -3.60 21.01 -3.78
N GLN A 276 -3.75 21.86 -4.80
CA GLN A 276 -5.04 22.44 -5.19
C GLN A 276 -6.02 21.36 -5.68
N ALA A 277 -5.56 20.45 -6.55
CA ALA A 277 -6.39 19.36 -7.04
C ALA A 277 -6.87 18.45 -5.91
N LEU A 278 -5.99 18.07 -4.98
CA LEU A 278 -6.32 17.24 -3.83
C LEU A 278 -7.33 17.92 -2.90
N ALA A 279 -7.14 19.21 -2.61
CA ALA A 279 -8.07 19.98 -1.79
C ALA A 279 -9.45 20.14 -2.47
N ALA A 280 -9.47 20.41 -3.77
CA ALA A 280 -10.70 20.51 -4.56
C ALA A 280 -11.46 19.18 -4.63
N ALA A 281 -10.74 18.05 -4.65
CA ALA A 281 -11.29 16.71 -4.58
C ALA A 281 -11.78 16.32 -3.17
N GLY A 282 -11.60 17.19 -2.16
CA GLY A 282 -12.09 16.99 -0.79
C GLY A 282 -11.09 16.37 0.18
N ALA A 283 -9.81 16.22 -0.19
CA ALA A 283 -8.79 15.79 0.75
C ALA A 283 -8.34 16.92 1.69
N LYS A 284 -8.00 16.57 2.93
CA LYS A 284 -7.33 17.49 3.86
C LYS A 284 -5.84 17.55 3.53
N VAL A 285 -5.35 18.73 3.16
CA VAL A 285 -3.96 18.97 2.77
C VAL A 285 -3.17 19.59 3.92
N SER A 286 -1.99 19.05 4.23
CA SER A 286 -1.06 19.58 5.22
C SER A 286 -0.28 20.79 4.69
N PRO A 287 0.34 21.61 5.57
CA PRO A 287 1.36 22.55 5.14
C PRO A 287 2.50 21.86 4.37
N VAL A 288 3.14 22.61 3.47
CA VAL A 288 4.34 22.18 2.76
C VAL A 288 5.54 22.17 3.72
N VAL A 289 6.35 21.13 3.64
CA VAL A 289 7.61 20.98 4.37
C VAL A 289 8.74 20.70 3.39
N VAL A 290 9.97 21.03 3.81
CA VAL A 290 11.19 20.74 3.04
C VAL A 290 12.05 19.79 3.86
N PHE A 291 12.53 18.71 3.24
CA PHE A 291 13.39 17.74 3.91
C PHE A 291 14.21 16.94 2.90
N GLU A 292 15.20 16.21 3.42
CA GLU A 292 15.95 15.22 2.66
C GLU A 292 15.16 13.90 2.59
N TRP A 293 14.64 13.55 1.41
CA TRP A 293 14.02 12.25 1.17
C TRP A 293 15.11 11.24 0.80
N ALA A 294 15.86 10.77 1.79
CA ALA A 294 16.99 9.87 1.55
C ALA A 294 16.55 8.55 0.89
N PRO A 295 17.27 8.02 -0.12
CA PRO A 295 18.54 8.53 -0.68
C PRO A 295 18.35 9.43 -1.92
N TYR A 296 17.16 9.95 -2.14
CA TYR A 296 16.74 10.54 -3.41
C TYR A 296 17.06 12.03 -3.56
N GLY A 297 17.27 12.73 -2.45
CA GLY A 297 17.61 14.15 -2.41
C GLY A 297 16.57 15.01 -1.69
N GLN A 298 16.79 16.32 -1.74
CA GLN A 298 15.91 17.31 -1.13
C GLN A 298 14.58 17.41 -1.88
N VAL A 299 13.49 17.48 -1.12
CA VAL A 299 12.13 17.63 -1.65
C VAL A 299 11.36 18.73 -0.94
N ARG A 300 10.42 19.35 -1.65
CA ARG A 300 9.23 19.96 -1.05
C ARG A 300 8.15 18.89 -0.99
N GLY A 301 7.41 18.79 0.10
CA GLY A 301 6.35 17.80 0.22
C GLY A 301 5.18 18.24 1.08
N LEU A 302 4.04 17.60 0.86
CA LEU A 302 2.83 17.74 1.68
C LEU A 302 2.12 16.39 1.78
N CYS A 303 1.24 16.23 2.75
CA CYS A 303 0.37 15.08 2.89
C CYS A 303 -1.08 15.48 2.61
N ALA A 304 -1.77 14.71 1.77
CA ALA A 304 -3.22 14.77 1.58
C ALA A 304 -3.88 13.55 2.23
N THR A 305 -4.89 13.78 3.06
CA THR A 305 -5.69 12.72 3.71
C THR A 305 -7.09 12.70 3.11
N THR A 306 -7.52 11.56 2.59
CA THR A 306 -8.87 11.39 2.02
C THR A 306 -9.94 11.30 3.10
N ALA A 307 -11.21 11.33 2.69
CA ALA A 307 -12.35 11.17 3.59
C ALA A 307 -12.36 9.81 4.31
N TRP A 308 -11.78 8.77 3.71
CA TRP A 308 -11.60 7.46 4.34
C TRP A 308 -10.24 7.30 5.03
N GLY A 309 -9.48 8.38 5.25
CA GLY A 309 -8.25 8.35 6.07
C GLY A 309 -6.99 7.83 5.38
N ALA A 310 -7.04 7.49 4.08
CA ALA A 310 -5.82 7.15 3.34
C ALA A 310 -4.96 8.40 3.13
N ARG A 311 -3.64 8.25 3.23
CA ARG A 311 -2.67 9.36 3.18
C ARG A 311 -1.77 9.25 1.96
N PHE A 312 -1.68 10.34 1.22
CA PHE A 312 -0.84 10.49 0.04
C PHE A 312 0.16 11.61 0.27
N GLU A 313 1.44 11.29 0.30
CA GLU A 313 2.54 12.24 0.40
C GLU A 313 3.00 12.64 -1.02
N MET A 314 2.72 13.87 -1.42
CA MET A 314 3.15 14.42 -2.71
C MET A 314 4.54 15.04 -2.53
N LEU A 315 5.52 14.64 -3.36
CA LEU A 315 6.92 15.03 -3.21
C LEU A 315 7.47 15.63 -4.51
N GLU A 316 7.93 16.88 -4.47
CA GLU A 316 8.58 17.58 -5.58
C GLU A 316 10.08 17.68 -5.32
N LEU A 317 10.87 16.98 -6.14
CA LEU A 317 12.34 16.97 -6.08
C LEU A 317 12.91 18.35 -6.40
N GLN A 318 13.83 18.82 -5.56
CA GLN A 318 14.51 20.10 -5.74
C GLN A 318 15.82 19.90 -6.52
N GLY A 319 16.08 20.77 -7.51
CA GLY A 319 17.36 20.80 -8.22
C GLY A 319 17.52 19.74 -9.33
N ARG A 320 16.43 19.33 -9.97
CA ARG A 320 16.45 18.60 -11.26
C ARG A 320 15.94 19.46 -12.40
#